data_AF-A0A2N1PIC5-F1
#
_entry.id   AF-A0A2N1PIC5-F1
#
_cell.length_a   1.000
_cell.length_b   1.000
_cell.length_c   1.000
_cell.angle_alpha   90.00
_cell.angle_beta   90.00
_cell.angle_gamma   90.00
#
_symmetry.space_group_name_H-M   'P 1'
#
loop_
_entity.id
_entity.type
_entity.pdbx_description
1 polymer ?
#
loop_
_entity_poly.entity_id
_entity_poly.type
_entity_poly.pdbx_seq_one_letter_code
_entity_poly.pdbx_strand_id
1 'polypeptide(L)'
;MAKPNVKPIPTDFSYIPFLLLKILMIAPLLKFNFRPVTVWDDNATGLVSALYLAETLKKRGFDNIQFLFFDNEEKGRLGSKGFVEHIKDNPSYSGTKVINIDSVGRGKAIYLAFEGADSEADTVPADNGSDYKTDHKTDSKPEFSLARAIIEASSDAEIQLKFNSESDCKFFTLNSIEALTLTRYDDVMFCGQKQQDLSWTHTYDDTRDKIDYDKITEVIRIVENYLNRL
;
A
#
# COMPACT_ATOMS: atom_id res chain seq x y z
N MET A 1 46.82 6.60 40.27
CA MET A 1 45.94 6.82 39.09
C MET A 1 46.79 6.76 37.84
N ALA A 2 46.60 5.75 36.98
CA ALA A 2 47.34 5.63 35.73
C ALA A 2 46.79 6.62 34.69
N LYS A 3 47.66 7.36 34.00
CA LYS A 3 47.26 8.28 32.93
C LYS A 3 46.75 7.46 31.73
N PRO A 4 45.61 7.82 31.12
CA PRO A 4 45.10 7.11 29.96
C PRO A 4 46.10 7.21 28.80
N ASN A 5 46.41 6.07 28.20
CA ASN A 5 47.29 5.96 27.05
C ASN A 5 46.52 6.42 25.80
N VAL A 6 46.55 7.71 25.53
CA VAL A 6 45.92 8.29 24.34
C VAL A 6 46.84 8.05 23.16
N LYS A 7 46.42 7.19 22.22
CA LYS A 7 47.16 6.99 20.97
C LYS A 7 47.24 8.32 20.22
N PRO A 8 48.42 8.72 19.72
CA PRO A 8 48.57 9.96 18.99
C PRO A 8 47.70 9.92 17.74
N ILE A 9 46.98 11.02 17.50
CA ILE A 9 46.20 11.18 16.28
C ILE A 9 47.19 11.17 15.11
N PRO A 10 46.97 10.35 14.06
CA PRO A 10 47.82 10.34 12.89
C PRO A 10 47.88 11.75 12.29
N THR A 11 49.07 12.32 12.21
CA THR A 11 49.32 13.67 11.65
C THR A 11 49.60 13.64 10.15
N ASP A 12 49.51 12.47 9.51
CA ASP A 12 49.71 12.33 8.08
C ASP A 12 48.47 12.80 7.33
N PHE A 13 48.54 13.99 6.76
CA PHE A 13 47.47 14.61 5.97
C PHE A 13 47.46 14.17 4.50
N SER A 14 48.26 13.17 4.11
CA SER A 14 48.31 12.64 2.73
C SER A 14 46.96 12.12 2.21
N TYR A 15 46.01 11.81 3.10
CA TYR A 15 44.66 11.38 2.74
C TYR A 15 43.67 12.53 2.45
N ILE A 16 43.98 13.77 2.84
CA ILE A 16 43.08 14.93 2.63
C ILE A 16 42.72 15.11 1.15
N PRO A 17 43.65 15.03 0.18
CA PRO A 17 43.32 15.16 -1.24
C PRO A 17 42.33 14.08 -1.72
N PHE A 18 42.46 12.84 -1.23
CA PHE A 18 41.56 11.74 -1.58
C PHE A 18 40.16 11.91 -0.97
N LEU A 19 40.08 12.43 0.26
CA LEU A 19 38.81 12.76 0.89
C LEU A 19 38.10 13.91 0.15
N LEU A 20 38.84 14.97 -0.19
CA LEU A 20 38.31 16.09 -0.98
C LEU A 20 37.84 15.65 -2.36
N LEU A 21 38.60 14.76 -3.03
CA LEU A 21 38.20 14.19 -4.31
C LEU A 21 36.91 13.38 -4.20
N LYS A 22 36.76 12.56 -3.14
CA LYS A 22 35.51 11.82 -2.87
C LYS A 22 34.34 12.77 -2.64
N ILE A 23 34.51 13.82 -1.85
CA ILE A 23 33.47 14.84 -1.62
C ILE A 23 33.14 15.56 -2.92
N LEU A 24 34.13 15.92 -3.74
CA LEU A 24 33.94 16.55 -5.06
C LEU A 24 33.28 15.62 -6.09
N MET A 25 33.44 14.30 -5.97
CA MET A 25 32.73 13.32 -6.81
C MET A 25 31.28 13.12 -6.36
N ILE A 26 31.02 13.20 -5.05
CA ILE A 26 29.67 13.07 -4.46
C ILE A 26 28.87 14.37 -4.58
N ALA A 27 29.50 15.54 -4.50
CA ALA A 27 28.82 16.83 -4.50
C ALA A 27 28.00 17.12 -5.78
N PRO A 28 28.43 16.75 -7.00
CA PRO A 28 27.59 16.78 -8.20
C PRO A 28 26.40 15.83 -8.06
N LEU A 29 26.58 14.61 -7.55
CA LEU A 29 25.49 13.66 -7.31
C LEU A 29 24.47 14.18 -6.29
N LEU A 30 24.90 15.00 -5.33
CA LEU A 30 24.01 15.69 -4.39
C LEU A 30 23.31 16.92 -5.01
N LYS A 31 23.91 17.55 -6.03
CA LYS A 31 23.33 18.70 -6.76
C LYS A 31 22.41 18.28 -7.92
N PHE A 32 22.64 17.10 -8.51
CA PHE A 32 21.80 16.52 -9.54
C PHE A 32 20.60 15.79 -8.89
N ASN A 33 19.51 16.53 -8.70
CA ASN A 33 18.14 15.99 -8.59
C ASN A 33 17.80 15.09 -7.39
N PHE A 34 17.97 15.58 -6.17
CA PHE A 34 17.00 15.24 -5.10
C PHE A 34 15.82 16.19 -5.17
N ARG A 35 15.12 16.24 -6.32
CA ARG A 35 13.72 16.62 -6.24
C ARG A 35 13.05 15.42 -5.57
N PRO A 36 12.42 15.57 -4.39
CA PRO A 36 11.65 14.46 -3.86
C PRO A 36 10.69 14.02 -4.95
N VAL A 37 10.69 12.73 -5.26
CA VAL A 37 9.66 12.14 -6.11
C VAL A 37 8.33 12.58 -5.51
N THR A 38 7.50 13.23 -6.30
CA THR A 38 6.17 13.60 -5.86
C THR A 38 5.38 12.31 -5.70
N VAL A 39 4.70 12.13 -4.57
CA VAL A 39 3.98 10.88 -4.20
C VAL A 39 2.49 11.18 -4.03
N TRP A 40 1.89 11.81 -5.03
CA TRP A 40 0.51 12.26 -4.98
C TRP A 40 -0.45 11.07 -5.00
N ASP A 41 -0.37 10.22 -6.01
CA ASP A 41 -1.18 9.01 -6.08
C ASP A 41 -0.67 7.96 -5.11
N ASP A 42 0.65 7.71 -5.15
CA ASP A 42 1.39 6.65 -4.43
C ASP A 42 1.14 6.69 -2.91
N ASN A 43 0.93 7.89 -2.33
CA ASN A 43 0.71 8.04 -0.89
C ASN A 43 -0.42 9.01 -0.53
N ALA A 44 -0.51 10.17 -1.21
CA ALA A 44 -1.43 11.21 -0.77
C ALA A 44 -2.92 10.86 -1.04
N THR A 45 -3.24 10.09 -2.08
CA THR A 45 -4.65 9.75 -2.38
C THR A 45 -5.27 8.83 -1.35
N GLY A 46 -4.53 7.84 -0.85
CA GLY A 46 -4.96 6.98 0.26
C GLY A 46 -5.22 7.79 1.53
N LEU A 47 -4.28 8.67 1.89
CA LEU A 47 -4.40 9.59 3.03
C LEU A 47 -5.64 10.49 2.93
N VAL A 48 -5.85 11.14 1.79
CA VAL A 48 -7.01 12.01 1.56
C VAL A 48 -8.32 11.22 1.65
N SER A 49 -8.35 10.01 1.09
CA SER A 49 -9.51 9.12 1.16
C SER A 49 -9.86 8.77 2.61
N ALA A 50 -8.87 8.35 3.40
CA ALA A 50 -9.04 7.98 4.79
C ALA A 50 -9.47 9.18 5.67
N LEU A 51 -8.92 10.38 5.45
CA LEU A 51 -9.34 11.59 6.17
C LEU A 51 -10.79 11.98 5.86
N TYR A 52 -11.19 11.88 4.59
CA TYR A 52 -12.57 12.15 4.19
C TYR A 52 -13.55 11.12 4.78
N LEU A 53 -13.18 9.83 4.76
CA LEU A 53 -13.94 8.77 5.41
C LEU A 53 -14.06 9.04 6.91
N ALA A 54 -12.99 9.44 7.60
CA ALA A 54 -13.03 9.76 9.02
C ALA A 54 -14.01 10.90 9.34
N GLU A 55 -14.01 11.96 8.54
CA GLU A 55 -14.97 13.05 8.69
C GLU A 55 -16.42 12.56 8.48
N THR A 56 -16.65 11.77 7.44
CA THR A 56 -18.00 11.33 7.07
C THR A 56 -18.56 10.31 8.04
N LEU A 57 -17.76 9.34 8.46
CA LEU A 57 -18.16 8.28 9.39
C LEU A 57 -18.42 8.85 10.79
N LYS A 58 -17.64 9.83 11.23
CA LYS A 58 -17.91 10.58 12.46
C LYS A 58 -19.28 11.27 12.43
N LYS A 59 -19.66 11.89 11.30
CA LYS A 59 -20.98 12.52 11.13
C LYS A 59 -22.13 11.51 11.15
N ARG A 60 -21.86 10.26 10.76
CA ARG A 60 -22.83 9.15 10.76
C ARG A 60 -22.89 8.38 12.08
N GLY A 61 -22.01 8.67 13.03
CA GLY A 61 -22.03 8.06 14.37
C GLY A 61 -21.30 6.72 14.49
N PHE A 62 -20.41 6.37 13.56
CA PHE A 62 -19.52 5.21 13.71
C PHE A 62 -18.44 5.51 14.76
N ASP A 63 -18.28 4.64 15.76
CA ASP A 63 -17.33 4.80 16.87
C ASP A 63 -16.32 3.65 17.01
N ASN A 64 -16.49 2.57 16.25
CA ASN A 64 -15.66 1.37 16.28
C ASN A 64 -14.63 1.27 15.13
N ILE A 65 -14.26 2.40 14.53
CA ILE A 65 -13.34 2.46 13.38
C ILE A 65 -12.04 3.16 13.79
N GLN A 66 -10.90 2.53 13.49
CA GLN A 66 -9.57 3.11 13.67
C GLN A 66 -8.98 3.50 12.33
N PHE A 67 -8.43 4.71 12.25
CA PHE A 67 -7.67 5.18 11.09
C PHE A 67 -6.19 5.08 11.38
N LEU A 68 -5.46 4.34 10.54
CA LEU A 68 -4.03 4.10 10.67
C LEU A 68 -3.32 4.73 9.48
N PHE A 69 -2.26 5.49 9.75
CA PHE A 69 -1.41 6.11 8.74
C PHE A 69 0.01 5.63 8.98
N PHE A 70 0.49 4.73 8.13
CA PHE A 70 1.83 4.17 8.28
C PHE A 70 2.88 5.08 7.64
N ASP A 71 4.04 5.14 8.29
CA ASP A 71 5.23 5.82 7.78
C ASP A 71 6.25 4.77 7.29
N ASN A 72 7.12 5.17 6.38
CA ASN A 72 8.18 4.35 5.80
C ASN A 72 7.67 3.04 5.15
N GLU A 73 6.55 3.10 4.42
CA GLU A 73 6.09 2.03 3.50
C GLU A 73 7.22 1.71 2.50
N GLU A 74 7.70 2.74 1.80
CA GLU A 74 8.73 2.65 0.75
C GLU A 74 10.11 2.17 1.22
N LYS A 75 10.30 2.02 2.53
CA LYS A 75 11.54 1.50 3.14
C LYS A 75 11.36 0.10 3.68
N GLY A 76 10.43 -0.66 3.11
CA GLY A 76 10.13 -2.03 3.50
C GLY A 76 9.05 -2.13 4.57
N ARG A 77 8.04 -1.24 4.52
CA ARG A 77 6.80 -1.32 5.31
C ARG A 77 7.05 -1.35 6.81
N LEU A 78 7.97 -0.49 7.25
CA LEU A 78 8.43 -0.49 8.63
C LEU A 78 7.31 -0.08 9.60
N GLY A 79 6.43 0.84 9.18
CA GLY A 79 5.28 1.29 9.96
C GLY A 79 4.28 0.18 10.25
N SER A 80 3.71 -0.44 9.21
CA SER A 80 2.73 -1.53 9.35
C SER A 80 3.33 -2.75 10.03
N LYS A 81 4.58 -3.12 9.68
CA LYS A 81 5.31 -4.21 10.36
C LYS A 81 5.45 -3.95 11.85
N GLY A 82 5.88 -2.75 12.24
CA GLY A 82 6.03 -2.37 13.65
C GLY A 82 4.70 -2.36 14.40
N PHE A 83 3.63 -1.88 13.75
CA PHE A 83 2.29 -1.88 14.31
C PHE A 83 1.76 -3.29 14.54
N VAL A 84 1.83 -4.17 13.53
CA VAL A 84 1.33 -5.54 13.66
C VAL A 84 2.10 -6.31 14.73
N GLU A 85 3.43 -6.16 14.80
CA GLU A 85 4.24 -6.76 15.87
C GLU A 85 3.80 -6.30 17.27
N HIS A 86 3.32 -5.05 17.40
CA HIS A 86 2.80 -4.52 18.65
C HIS A 86 1.41 -5.07 19.02
N ILE A 87 0.55 -5.37 18.03
CA ILE A 87 -0.85 -5.74 18.27
C ILE A 87 -1.13 -7.25 18.18
N LYS A 88 -0.23 -8.06 17.64
CA LYS A 88 -0.48 -9.50 17.35
C LYS A 88 -0.93 -10.33 18.56
N ASP A 89 -0.48 -9.97 19.75
CA ASP A 89 -0.83 -10.67 21.00
C ASP A 89 -1.95 -9.96 21.79
N ASN A 90 -2.52 -8.87 21.25
CA ASN A 90 -3.55 -8.09 21.91
C ASN A 90 -4.95 -8.59 21.51
N PRO A 91 -5.74 -9.18 22.45
CA PRO A 91 -7.05 -9.73 22.14
C PRO A 91 -8.08 -8.68 21.70
N SER A 92 -7.83 -7.39 21.98
CA SER A 92 -8.71 -6.29 21.54
C SER A 92 -8.75 -6.13 20.01
N TYR A 93 -7.77 -6.69 19.31
CA TYR A 93 -7.71 -6.69 17.84
C TYR A 93 -8.25 -7.98 17.22
N SER A 94 -8.72 -8.94 18.03
CA SER A 94 -9.33 -10.18 17.53
C SER A 94 -10.59 -9.86 16.71
N GLY A 95 -10.67 -10.40 15.49
CA GLY A 95 -11.79 -10.13 14.56
C GLY A 95 -11.71 -8.77 13.85
N THR A 96 -10.62 -8.01 14.00
CA THR A 96 -10.40 -6.79 13.23
C THR A 96 -10.27 -7.12 11.74
N LYS A 97 -10.85 -6.26 10.90
CA LYS A 97 -10.69 -6.28 9.45
C LYS A 97 -9.96 -5.02 9.01
N VAL A 98 -9.08 -5.14 8.03
CA VAL A 98 -8.25 -4.03 7.54
C VAL A 98 -8.51 -3.79 6.07
N ILE A 99 -8.88 -2.55 5.75
CA ILE A 99 -8.97 -2.05 4.38
C ILE A 99 -7.86 -1.02 4.23
N ASN A 100 -6.80 -1.37 3.52
CA ASN A 100 -5.78 -0.43 3.10
C ASN A 100 -6.27 0.30 1.83
N ILE A 101 -5.99 1.60 1.72
CA ILE A 101 -6.36 2.41 0.56
C ILE A 101 -5.07 3.03 0.02
N ASP A 102 -4.71 2.64 -1.20
CA ASP A 102 -3.39 2.95 -1.76
C ASP A 102 -3.48 3.18 -3.27
N SER A 103 -2.94 4.29 -3.78
CA SER A 103 -2.90 4.61 -5.21
C SER A 103 -4.28 4.57 -5.89
N VAL A 104 -5.18 5.49 -5.48
CA VAL A 104 -6.61 5.46 -5.85
C VAL A 104 -7.10 6.65 -6.66
N GLY A 105 -6.24 7.64 -6.91
CA GLY A 105 -6.56 8.82 -7.71
C GLY A 105 -6.21 8.69 -9.19
N ARG A 106 -5.54 7.61 -9.61
CA ARG A 106 -5.22 7.31 -11.03
C ARG A 106 -5.63 5.88 -11.39
N GLY A 107 -5.36 5.44 -12.62
CA GLY A 107 -5.76 4.11 -13.11
C GLY A 107 -7.25 3.99 -13.46
N LYS A 108 -7.59 3.10 -14.38
CA LYS A 108 -8.98 2.89 -14.83
C LYS A 108 -9.74 1.90 -13.95
N ALA A 109 -9.14 0.77 -13.64
CA ALA A 109 -9.80 -0.34 -12.97
C ALA A 109 -9.57 -0.31 -11.45
N ILE A 110 -10.58 -0.70 -10.68
CA ILE A 110 -10.48 -0.86 -9.22
C ILE A 110 -10.12 -2.31 -8.91
N TYR A 111 -9.17 -2.48 -8.00
CA TYR A 111 -8.73 -3.78 -7.54
C TYR A 111 -8.83 -3.91 -6.03
N LEU A 112 -9.34 -5.06 -5.58
CA LEU A 112 -9.11 -5.59 -4.25
C LEU A 112 -7.91 -6.52 -4.31
N ALA A 113 -6.81 -6.06 -3.75
CA ALA A 113 -5.51 -6.71 -3.82
C ALA A 113 -5.22 -7.47 -2.51
N PHE A 114 -4.87 -8.74 -2.64
CA PHE A 114 -4.55 -9.64 -1.54
C PHE A 114 -3.11 -10.10 -1.58
N GLU A 115 -2.65 -10.49 -0.40
CA GLU A 115 -1.36 -11.06 -0.14
C GLU A 115 -1.58 -12.56 0.10
N GLY A 116 -1.10 -13.40 -0.82
CA GLY A 116 -1.19 -14.85 -0.67
C GLY A 116 -0.06 -15.40 0.19
N ALA A 117 -0.40 -16.13 1.25
CA ALA A 117 0.54 -17.06 1.88
C ALA A 117 0.77 -18.22 0.91
N ASP A 118 1.98 -18.27 0.36
CA ASP A 118 2.54 -19.30 -0.52
C ASP A 118 1.75 -19.66 -1.78
N SER A 119 2.40 -19.35 -2.90
CA SER A 119 2.14 -19.83 -4.24
C SER A 119 2.26 -21.37 -4.31
N GLU A 120 1.20 -22.10 -4.03
CA GLU A 120 0.85 -23.23 -4.88
C GLU A 120 -0.36 -22.84 -5.72
N ALA A 121 -0.16 -22.95 -7.02
CA ALA A 121 -1.07 -22.53 -8.06
C ALA A 121 -2.44 -23.22 -7.96
N ASP A 122 -3.38 -22.56 -7.31
CA ASP A 122 -4.71 -22.41 -7.90
C ASP A 122 -4.65 -21.12 -8.73
N THR A 123 -3.98 -21.21 -9.88
CA THR A 123 -4.20 -20.26 -10.97
C THR A 123 -5.67 -20.37 -11.35
N VAL A 124 -6.53 -19.54 -10.75
CA VAL A 124 -7.80 -19.20 -11.37
C VAL A 124 -7.40 -18.44 -12.64
N PRO A 125 -7.65 -18.99 -13.85
CA PRO A 125 -7.37 -18.25 -15.07
C PRO A 125 -8.13 -16.93 -14.95
N ALA A 126 -7.46 -15.82 -15.23
CA ALA A 126 -8.14 -14.58 -15.52
C ALA A 126 -8.99 -14.83 -16.77
N ASP A 127 -10.22 -15.31 -16.58
CA ASP A 127 -11.16 -15.40 -17.67
C ASP A 127 -11.52 -13.98 -18.05
N ASN A 128 -11.20 -13.64 -19.30
CA ASN A 128 -11.45 -12.35 -19.88
C ASN A 128 -12.96 -12.21 -20.11
N GLY A 129 -13.70 -11.83 -19.05
CA GLY A 129 -15.02 -11.25 -19.18
C GLY A 129 -16.23 -12.19 -19.14
N SER A 130 -16.23 -13.29 -18.38
CA SER A 130 -17.50 -13.96 -18.07
C SER A 130 -17.57 -14.54 -16.65
N ASP A 131 -18.71 -14.26 -16.00
CA ASP A 131 -19.28 -14.91 -14.81
C ASP A 131 -18.30 -15.50 -13.79
N TYR A 132 -18.20 -14.81 -12.66
CA TYR A 132 -17.63 -15.36 -11.42
C TYR A 132 -18.50 -16.55 -10.94
N LYS A 133 -18.24 -17.76 -11.46
CA LYS A 133 -18.74 -18.99 -10.86
C LYS A 133 -17.83 -19.31 -9.68
N THR A 134 -18.36 -19.12 -8.48
CA THR A 134 -17.76 -19.51 -7.20
C THR A 134 -17.41 -20.99 -7.22
N ASP A 135 -16.14 -21.30 -7.46
CA ASP A 135 -15.63 -22.64 -7.20
C ASP A 135 -15.45 -22.79 -5.69
N HIS A 136 -16.20 -23.73 -5.09
CA HIS A 136 -16.43 -23.90 -3.66
C HIS A 136 -15.19 -24.15 -2.78
N LYS A 137 -13.98 -24.15 -3.35
CA LYS A 137 -12.71 -24.29 -2.59
C LYS A 137 -12.16 -22.97 -2.06
N THR A 138 -12.46 -21.85 -2.72
CA THR A 138 -12.02 -20.51 -2.29
C THR A 138 -12.88 -19.93 -1.17
N ASP A 139 -14.07 -20.50 -0.95
CA ASP A 139 -15.05 -20.10 0.08
C ASP A 139 -14.54 -20.20 1.54
N SER A 140 -13.40 -20.85 1.77
CA SER A 140 -12.91 -21.16 3.12
C SER A 140 -11.81 -20.23 3.66
N LYS A 141 -11.19 -19.37 2.83
CA LYS A 141 -10.14 -18.47 3.35
C LYS A 141 -10.75 -17.18 3.92
N PRO A 142 -10.38 -16.78 5.15
CA PRO A 142 -10.92 -15.59 5.79
C PRO A 142 -10.82 -14.34 4.92
N GLU A 143 -9.69 -14.11 4.24
CA GLU A 143 -9.46 -12.93 3.39
C GLU A 143 -10.49 -12.70 2.28
N PHE A 144 -11.16 -13.75 1.80
CA PHE A 144 -12.20 -13.60 0.79
C PHE A 144 -13.54 -13.09 1.34
N SER A 145 -13.76 -13.20 2.66
CA SER A 145 -15.04 -12.81 3.27
C SER A 145 -15.26 -11.29 3.19
N LEU A 146 -14.21 -10.51 3.45
CA LEU A 146 -14.19 -9.05 3.39
C LEU A 146 -14.35 -8.57 1.96
N ALA A 147 -13.62 -9.18 1.02
CA ALA A 147 -13.72 -8.79 -0.37
C ALA A 147 -15.09 -9.09 -0.97
N ARG A 148 -15.66 -10.27 -0.67
CA ARG A 148 -17.03 -10.60 -1.05
C ARG A 148 -18.00 -9.57 -0.48
N ALA A 149 -17.88 -9.26 0.80
CA ALA A 149 -18.75 -8.28 1.44
C ALA A 149 -18.64 -6.88 0.80
N ILE A 150 -17.43 -6.45 0.39
CA ILE A 150 -17.22 -5.19 -0.31
C ILE A 150 -17.83 -5.20 -1.71
N ILE A 151 -17.63 -6.28 -2.48
CA ILE A 151 -18.21 -6.44 -3.83
C ILE A 151 -19.74 -6.46 -3.77
N GLU A 152 -20.31 -7.24 -2.85
CA GLU A 152 -21.76 -7.31 -2.66
C GLU A 152 -22.33 -5.96 -2.20
N ALA A 153 -21.59 -5.20 -1.40
CA ALA A 153 -21.96 -3.86 -0.97
C ALA A 153 -21.95 -2.84 -2.11
N SER A 154 -21.10 -3.05 -3.11
CA SER A 154 -20.84 -2.12 -4.20
C SER A 154 -21.16 -2.75 -5.55
N SER A 155 -22.35 -3.34 -5.68
CA SER A 155 -22.76 -4.08 -6.88
C SER A 155 -22.83 -3.23 -8.15
N ASP A 156 -22.81 -1.90 -8.03
CA ASP A 156 -22.75 -0.95 -9.13
C ASP A 156 -21.32 -0.60 -9.58
N ALA A 157 -20.30 -1.04 -8.82
CA ALA A 157 -18.90 -0.80 -9.14
C ALA A 157 -18.26 -2.04 -9.82
N GLU A 158 -17.49 -1.82 -10.88
CA GLU A 158 -16.69 -2.86 -11.51
C GLU A 158 -15.39 -3.06 -10.71
N ILE A 159 -15.40 -4.04 -9.81
CA ILE A 159 -14.29 -4.35 -8.92
C ILE A 159 -13.63 -5.66 -9.36
N GLN A 160 -12.33 -5.62 -9.59
CA GLN A 160 -11.52 -6.79 -9.92
C GLN A 160 -10.74 -7.28 -8.68
N LEU A 161 -10.31 -8.55 -8.70
CA LEU A 161 -9.42 -9.09 -7.68
C LEU A 161 -7.98 -9.15 -8.18
N LYS A 162 -7.02 -8.85 -7.31
CA LYS A 162 -5.58 -9.00 -7.56
C LYS A 162 -4.96 -9.87 -6.48
N PHE A 163 -4.16 -10.85 -6.88
CA PHE A 163 -3.40 -11.71 -5.97
C PHE A 163 -1.92 -11.37 -6.00
N ASN A 164 -1.23 -11.64 -4.91
CA ASN A 164 0.21 -11.37 -4.75
C ASN A 164 0.54 -9.89 -4.97
N SER A 165 -0.26 -9.01 -4.38
CA SER A 165 0.16 -7.62 -4.19
C SER A 165 1.39 -7.59 -3.29
N GLU A 166 2.11 -6.47 -3.25
CA GLU A 166 3.03 -6.17 -2.16
C GLU A 166 2.53 -4.86 -1.56
N SER A 167 1.97 -4.91 -0.35
CA SER A 167 1.34 -3.76 0.33
C SER A 167 1.48 -3.89 1.86
N ASP A 168 1.05 -2.88 2.60
CA ASP A 168 1.01 -2.91 4.07
C ASP A 168 0.13 -4.04 4.63
N CYS A 169 -0.87 -4.51 3.87
CA CYS A 169 -1.74 -5.63 4.27
C CYS A 169 -1.01 -6.94 4.50
N LYS A 170 0.21 -7.09 3.95
CA LYS A 170 1.02 -8.31 4.08
C LYS A 170 1.27 -8.72 5.53
N PHE A 171 1.57 -7.75 6.39
CA PHE A 171 1.86 -8.08 7.80
C PHE A 171 0.60 -8.48 8.55
N PHE A 172 -0.54 -7.91 8.20
CA PHE A 172 -1.83 -8.28 8.78
C PHE A 172 -2.22 -9.70 8.42
N THR A 173 -2.18 -10.06 7.14
CA THR A 173 -2.55 -11.41 6.68
C THR A 173 -1.63 -12.48 7.28
N LEU A 174 -0.32 -12.22 7.37
CA LEU A 174 0.64 -13.12 8.04
C LEU A 174 0.34 -13.36 9.53
N ASN A 175 -0.43 -12.48 10.16
CA ASN A 175 -0.85 -12.60 11.56
C ASN A 175 -2.35 -12.95 11.69
N SER A 176 -2.94 -13.57 10.66
CA SER A 176 -4.35 -14.00 10.64
C SER A 176 -5.35 -12.86 10.83
N ILE A 177 -4.96 -11.62 10.54
CA ILE A 177 -5.87 -10.48 10.47
C ILE A 177 -6.34 -10.37 9.02
N GLU A 178 -7.65 -10.35 8.85
CA GLU A 178 -8.28 -10.23 7.53
C GLU A 178 -8.00 -8.84 6.96
N ALA A 179 -7.27 -8.79 5.84
CA ALA A 179 -6.81 -7.55 5.26
C ALA A 179 -6.78 -7.58 3.73
N LEU A 180 -7.09 -6.45 3.11
CA LEU A 180 -6.91 -6.23 1.67
C LEU A 180 -6.57 -4.79 1.36
N THR A 181 -5.97 -4.57 0.19
CA THR A 181 -5.68 -3.25 -0.34
C THR A 181 -6.66 -2.90 -1.46
N LEU A 182 -7.34 -1.77 -1.34
CA LEU A 182 -8.12 -1.15 -2.39
C LEU A 182 -7.23 -0.17 -3.15
N THR A 183 -7.08 -0.40 -4.44
CA THR A 183 -6.12 0.33 -5.28
C THR A 183 -6.61 0.36 -6.73
N ARG A 184 -6.04 1.24 -7.56
CA ARG A 184 -6.39 1.34 -8.97
C ARG A 184 -5.20 1.08 -9.89
N TYR A 185 -5.46 0.41 -11.00
CA TYR A 185 -4.45 0.11 -12.02
C TYR A 185 -4.97 0.50 -13.40
N ASP A 186 -4.05 0.80 -14.31
CA ASP A 186 -4.34 0.70 -15.74
C ASP A 186 -4.11 -0.74 -16.21
N ASP A 187 -5.00 -1.18 -17.09
CA ASP A 187 -4.89 -2.49 -17.72
C ASP A 187 -4.16 -2.37 -19.04
N VAL A 188 -2.94 -2.90 -19.11
CA VAL A 188 -2.11 -2.88 -20.31
C VAL A 188 -1.92 -4.30 -20.84
N MET A 189 -1.91 -4.45 -22.17
CA MET A 189 -1.64 -5.74 -22.78
C MET A 189 -0.15 -5.88 -23.05
N PHE A 190 0.50 -6.87 -22.43
CA PHE A 190 1.90 -7.21 -22.68
C PHE A 190 2.00 -8.68 -23.09
N CYS A 191 2.57 -8.93 -24.27
CA CYS A 191 2.69 -10.30 -24.84
C CYS A 191 1.37 -11.08 -24.87
N GLY A 192 0.24 -10.40 -25.10
CA GLY A 192 -1.09 -11.03 -25.13
C GLY A 192 -1.69 -11.33 -23.75
N GLN A 193 -1.03 -10.94 -22.67
CA GLN A 193 -1.54 -11.05 -21.31
C GLN A 193 -1.85 -9.67 -20.73
N LYS A 194 -2.96 -9.59 -20.00
CA LYS A 194 -3.35 -8.40 -19.25
C LYS A 194 -2.37 -8.22 -18.09
N GLN A 195 -1.66 -7.11 -18.06
CA GLN A 195 -0.78 -6.68 -16.98
C GLN A 195 -1.35 -5.42 -16.35
N GLN A 196 -1.15 -5.31 -15.05
CA GLN A 196 -1.56 -4.16 -14.26
C GLN A 196 -0.42 -3.15 -14.27
N ASP A 197 -0.73 -1.92 -14.65
CA ASP A 197 0.23 -0.83 -14.80
C ASP A 197 0.00 0.25 -13.74
N LEU A 198 1.09 0.54 -13.01
CA LEU A 198 1.28 1.69 -12.13
C LEU A 198 2.51 2.47 -12.60
N SER A 199 2.69 2.65 -13.91
CA SER A 199 3.88 3.27 -14.51
C SER A 199 4.20 4.67 -13.98
N TRP A 200 3.28 5.31 -13.26
CA TRP A 200 3.52 6.59 -12.59
C TRP A 200 4.08 6.47 -11.17
N THR A 201 3.86 5.37 -10.44
CA THR A 201 4.33 5.24 -9.04
C THR A 201 5.85 5.21 -8.98
N HIS A 202 6.41 5.78 -7.92
CA HIS A 202 7.85 6.01 -7.78
C HIS A 202 8.52 6.76 -8.95
N THR A 203 7.76 7.52 -9.74
CA THR A 203 8.29 8.35 -10.83
C THR A 203 7.96 9.82 -10.63
N TYR A 204 8.67 10.71 -11.34
CA TYR A 204 8.33 12.13 -11.40
C TYR A 204 6.98 12.41 -12.09
N ASP A 205 6.33 11.38 -12.65
CA ASP A 205 5.01 11.50 -13.24
C ASP A 205 3.89 11.55 -12.19
N ASP A 206 4.17 11.12 -10.95
CA ASP A 206 3.16 11.10 -9.91
C ASP A 206 2.90 12.49 -9.31
N THR A 207 2.12 13.28 -10.04
CA THR A 207 1.95 14.73 -9.87
C THR A 207 0.50 15.09 -9.60
N ARG A 208 0.30 16.17 -8.85
CA ARG A 208 -1.03 16.63 -8.39
C ARG A 208 -2.04 16.80 -9.53
N ASP A 209 -1.60 17.39 -10.63
CA ASP A 209 -2.44 17.73 -11.78
C ASP A 209 -2.97 16.51 -12.53
N LYS A 210 -2.45 15.31 -12.23
CA LYS A 210 -2.89 14.04 -12.81
C LYS A 210 -3.85 13.26 -11.93
N ILE A 211 -4.14 13.78 -10.73
CA ILE A 211 -5.07 13.15 -9.80
C ILE A 211 -6.51 13.42 -10.25
N ASP A 212 -7.27 12.35 -10.37
CA ASP A 212 -8.70 12.39 -10.66
C ASP A 212 -9.49 12.20 -9.36
N TYR A 213 -10.12 13.28 -8.90
CA TYR A 213 -10.88 13.30 -7.66
C TYR A 213 -12.18 12.47 -7.74
N ASP A 214 -12.72 12.22 -8.93
CA ASP A 214 -13.91 11.37 -9.09
C ASP A 214 -13.56 9.91 -8.78
N LYS A 215 -12.35 9.47 -9.14
CA LYS A 215 -11.83 8.13 -8.80
C LYS A 215 -11.62 7.93 -7.31
N ILE A 216 -11.11 8.95 -6.63
CA ILE A 216 -10.99 8.96 -5.16
C ILE A 216 -12.39 8.83 -4.53
N THR A 217 -13.35 9.62 -5.03
CA THR A 217 -14.73 9.61 -4.54
C THR A 217 -15.40 8.25 -4.75
N GLU A 218 -15.16 7.61 -5.89
CA GLU A 218 -15.65 6.27 -6.19
C GLU A 218 -15.13 5.24 -5.16
N VAL A 219 -13.84 5.28 -4.84
CA VAL A 219 -13.21 4.44 -3.82
C VAL A 219 -13.81 4.67 -2.44
N ILE A 220 -13.95 5.93 -2.02
CA ILE A 220 -14.58 6.29 -0.75
C ILE A 220 -15.99 5.69 -0.67
N ARG A 221 -16.77 5.82 -1.75
CA ARG A 221 -18.14 5.28 -1.84
C ARG A 221 -18.19 3.77 -1.67
N ILE A 222 -17.23 3.03 -2.24
CA ILE A 222 -17.13 1.57 -2.07
C ILE A 222 -16.93 1.20 -0.60
N VAL A 223 -16.03 1.89 0.09
CA VAL A 223 -15.79 1.66 1.52
C VAL A 223 -17.02 2.04 2.36
N GLU A 224 -17.65 3.18 2.06
CA GLU A 224 -18.89 3.60 2.75
C GLU A 224 -20.03 2.61 2.55
N ASN A 225 -20.22 2.09 1.33
CA ASN A 225 -21.25 1.09 1.03
C ASN A 225 -21.06 -0.17 1.88
N TYR A 226 -19.80 -0.63 2.00
CA TYR A 226 -19.47 -1.75 2.86
C TYR A 226 -19.77 -1.47 4.33
N LEU A 227 -19.29 -0.33 4.86
CA LEU A 227 -19.50 0.04 6.26
C LEU A 227 -20.97 0.23 6.63
N ASN A 228 -21.79 0.73 5.70
CA ASN A 228 -23.24 0.88 5.90
C ASN A 228 -23.99 -0.47 5.98
N ARG A 229 -23.34 -1.60 5.69
CA ARG A 229 -23.91 -2.94 5.84
C ARG A 229 -23.47 -3.65 7.11
N LEU A 230 -22.56 -3.06 7.90
CA LEU A 230 -22.16 -3.55 9.22
C LEU A 230 -23.20 -3.16 10.28
#